data_AF-H0YL68-F1
#
_entry.id   AF-H0YL68-F1
#
_cell.length_a   1.000
_cell.length_b   1.000
_cell.length_c   1.000
_cell.angle_alpha   90.00
_cell.angle_beta   90.00
_cell.angle_gamma   90.00
#
_symmetry.space_group_name_H-M   'P 1'
#
loop_
_entity.id
_entity.type
_entity.pdbx_description
1 polymer ?
#
loop_
_entity_poly.entity_id
_entity_poly.type
_entity_poly.pdbx_seq_one_letter_code
_entity_poly.pdbx_strand_id
1 'polypeptide(L)' 'MDTVGTFEMAKVLCKFSLFTAVHKHYSLVQWQEFAGQNPDCLEHLAASSGTGSSDFE' A
#
# COMPACT_ATOMS: atom_id res chain seq x y z
N MET A 1 0.86 7.34 6.92
CA MET A 1 1.35 6.87 8.24
C MET A 1 0.94 5.42 8.42
N ASP A 2 1.65 4.67 9.25
CA ASP A 2 1.42 3.24 9.55
C ASP A 2 0.00 2.93 10.05
N THR A 3 -0.66 3.88 10.71
CA THR A 3 -2.05 3.73 11.20
C THR A 3 -3.13 4.22 10.23
N VAL A 4 -2.76 4.75 9.06
CA VAL A 4 -3.71 5.33 8.09
C VAL A 4 -3.57 4.69 6.71
N GLY A 5 -2.34 4.63 6.18
CA GLY A 5 -2.06 4.09 4.85
C GLY A 5 -1.95 2.57 4.83
N THR A 6 -2.97 1.89 5.37
CA THR A 6 -3.03 0.41 5.43
C THR A 6 -3.74 -0.16 4.21
N PHE A 7 -3.62 -1.47 3.99
CA PHE A 7 -4.32 -2.16 2.90
C PHE A 7 -5.85 -2.18 3.09
N GLU A 8 -6.32 -2.24 4.33
CA GLU A 8 -7.76 -2.14 4.65
C GLU A 8 -8.30 -0.78 4.25
N MET A 9 -7.53 0.28 4.51
CA MET A 9 -7.88 1.64 4.11
C MET A 9 -7.90 1.78 2.58
N ALA A 10 -6.88 1.26 1.90
CA ALA A 10 -6.80 1.26 0.44
C ALA A 10 -8.01 0.59 -0.23
N LYS A 11 -8.44 -0.58 0.30
CA LYS A 11 -9.65 -1.30 -0.19
C LYS A 11 -10.92 -0.46 -0.13
N VAL A 12 -11.07 0.37 0.90
CA VAL A 12 -12.27 1.20 1.08
C VAL A 12 -12.18 2.45 0.20
N LEU A 13 -11.04 3.15 0.21
CA LEU A 13 -10.83 4.37 -0.56
C LEU A 13 -10.91 4.15 -2.07
N CYS A 14 -10.43 3.00 -2.56
CA CYS A 14 -10.50 2.66 -3.98
C CYS A 14 -11.95 2.66 -4.51
N LYS A 15 -12.95 2.29 -3.69
CA LYS A 15 -14.36 2.29 -4.09
C LYS A 15 -14.90 3.69 -4.41
N PHE A 16 -14.21 4.72 -3.91
CA PHE A 16 -14.52 6.11 -4.14
C PHE A 16 -13.53 6.79 -5.10
N SER A 17 -12.67 6.00 -5.77
CA SER A 17 -11.58 6.50 -6.63
C SER A 17 -10.61 7.43 -5.89
N LEU A 18 -10.41 7.18 -4.59
CA LEU A 18 -9.43 7.92 -3.77
C LEU A 18 -8.10 7.18 -3.73
N PHE A 19 -7.03 7.95 -3.62
CA PHE A 19 -5.65 7.48 -3.63
C PHE A 19 -5.12 7.17 -2.23
N THR A 20 -4.31 6.12 -2.09
CA THR A 20 -3.66 5.76 -0.83
C THR A 20 -2.14 5.66 -0.98
N ALA A 21 -1.40 6.45 -0.20
CA ALA A 21 0.03 6.25 -0.01
C ALA A 21 0.25 5.23 1.12
N VAL A 22 0.63 4.01 0.75
CA VAL A 22 0.78 2.87 1.67
C VAL A 22 2.04 3.05 2.50
N HIS A 23 1.98 2.72 3.80
CA HIS A 23 3.15 2.81 4.66
C HIS A 23 4.23 1.78 4.27
N LYS A 24 5.49 2.07 4.62
CA LYS A 24 6.68 1.31 4.20
C LYS A 24 6.99 0.05 5.03
N HIS A 25 6.04 -0.43 5.83
CA HIS A 25 6.27 -1.51 6.81
C HIS A 25 5.62 -2.85 6.41
N TYR A 26 5.09 -2.94 5.19
CA TYR A 26 4.60 -4.21 4.66
C TYR A 26 5.70 -4.96 3.93
N SER A 27 5.75 -6.27 4.16
CA SER A 27 6.62 -7.17 3.42
C SER A 27 6.16 -7.37 1.98
N LEU A 28 7.06 -7.84 1.11
CA LEU A 28 6.74 -8.17 -0.28
C LEU A 28 5.61 -9.20 -0.39
N VAL A 29 5.57 -10.19 0.51
CA VAL A 29 4.53 -11.24 0.53
C VAL A 29 3.15 -10.62 0.79
N GLN A 30 3.05 -9.68 1.72
CA GLN A 30 1.78 -8.99 2.01
C GLN A 30 1.32 -8.14 0.82
N TRP A 31 2.25 -7.50 0.10
CA TRP A 31 1.93 -6.79 -1.14
C TRP A 31 1.43 -7.72 -2.25
N GLN A 32 2.07 -8.87 -2.43
CA GLN A 32 1.64 -9.87 -3.41
C GLN A 32 0.24 -10.41 -3.09
N GLU A 33 -0.03 -10.70 -1.82
CA GLU A 33 -1.35 -11.13 -1.36
C GLU A 33 -2.41 -10.06 -1.61
N PHE A 34 -2.11 -8.80 -1.27
CA PHE A 34 -3.01 -7.69 -1.52
C PHE A 34 -3.32 -7.51 -3.00
N ALA A 35 -2.29 -7.52 -3.85
CA ALA A 35 -2.42 -7.35 -5.30
C ALA A 35 -3.21 -8.49 -5.95
N GLY A 36 -2.98 -9.73 -5.52
CA GLY A 36 -3.73 -10.89 -6.01
C GLY A 36 -5.21 -10.86 -5.65
N GLN A 37 -5.55 -10.32 -4.47
CA GLN A 37 -6.93 -10.20 -4.01
C GLN A 37 -7.64 -8.94 -4.53
N ASN A 38 -6.91 -7.87 -4.85
CA ASN A 38 -7.47 -6.53 -5.13
C ASN A 38 -6.80 -5.88 -6.36
N PRO A 39 -6.83 -6.53 -7.54
CA PRO A 39 -6.13 -6.04 -8.72
C PRO A 39 -6.61 -4.65 -9.16
N ASP A 40 -7.91 -4.37 -9.03
CA ASP A 40 -8.51 -3.09 -9.43
C ASP A 40 -8.07 -1.92 -8.53
N CYS A 41 -7.58 -2.20 -7.30
CA CYS A 41 -7.14 -1.16 -6.37
C CYS A 41 -5.72 -0.65 -6.64
N LEU A 42 -4.96 -1.31 -7.51
CA LEU A 42 -3.54 -1.04 -7.71
C LEU A 42 -3.28 0.29 -8.42
N GLU A 43 -4.22 0.78 -9.22
CA GLU A 43 -4.08 2.04 -9.97
C GLU A 43 -3.99 3.28 -9.06
N HIS A 44 -4.56 3.20 -7.85
CA HIS A 44 -4.68 4.30 -6.89
C HIS A 44 -3.78 4.12 -5.66
N LEU A 45 -2.65 3.41 -5.82
CA LEU A 45 -1.69 3.15 -4.74
C LEU A 45 -0.30 3.68 -5.04
N ALA A 46 0.38 4.15 -4.00
CA ALA A 46 1.82 4.40 -4.00
C ALA A 46 2.50 3.61 -2.90
N ALA A 47 3.67 3.04 -3.23
CA ALA A 47 4.59 2.51 -2.23
C ALA A 47 5.42 3.66 -1.65
N SER A 48 5.52 3.72 -0.33
CA SER A 48 6.36 4.71 0.36
C SER A 48 7.74 4.13 0.66
N SER A 49 8.79 4.95 0.55
CA SER A 49 10.13 4.62 1.03
C SER A 49 10.80 5.87 1.60
N GLY A 50 11.69 5.68 2.58
CA GLY A 50 12.55 6.74 3.10
C GLY A 50 13.90 6.76 2.37
N THR A 51 14.85 7.51 2.91
CA THR A 51 16.22 7.59 2.35
C THR A 51 17.25 6.80 3.15
N GLY A 52 16.83 6.11 4.22
CA GLY A 52 17.71 5.30 5.05
C GLY A 52 18.08 3.99 4.35
N SER A 53 19.28 3.45 4.61
CA SER A 53 19.73 2.19 3.99
C SER A 53 18.77 1.02 4.24
N SER A 54 18.15 0.98 5.43
CA SER A 54 17.15 -0.04 5.79
C SER A 54 15.85 0.04 5.00
N ASP A 55 15.60 1.13 4.26
CA ASP A 55 14.41 1.30 3.42
C ASP A 55 14.60 0.73 1.99
N PHE A 56 15.81 0.26 1.68
CA PHE A 56 16.17 -0.39 0.41
C PHE A 56 16.40 -1.91 0.54
N GLU A 57 16.31 -2.43 1.77
CA GLU A 57 16.36 -3.86 2.07
C GLU A 57 14.96 -4.49 1.99
#